data_AF-A0A2V7HWG0-F1
#
_entry.id   AF-A0A2V7HWG0-F1
#
_cell.length_a   1.000
_cell.length_b   1.000
_cell.length_c   1.000
_cell.angle_alpha   90.00
_cell.angle_beta   90.00
_cell.angle_gamma   90.00
#
_symmetry.space_group_name_H-M   'P 1'
#
loop_
_entity.id
_entity.type
_entity.pdbx_description
1 polymer ?
#
loop_
_entity_poly.entity_id
_entity_poly.type
_entity_poly.pdbx_seq_one_letter_code
_entity_poly.pdbx_strand_id
1 'polypeptide(L)'
;MPTTVFLLIVLISAFSVPAVADPLFDPPPLTDEENRLNALHRYMLRERRYAELDKHMNQIQQDYEQGKRSDVELLHLFRAFYDTDPNLERNFSDWIVAYPQSYAAREAEGIYFRRVGYGARGSDYISKTPPQQIARMRAYLDRSLASHKAALNFTAKPLLTYYDLLSLSKLLGDRALAEHTLRSACRIDPRNFIVRYKYMLMLETRWGGSLQEMVSFREDSKHAGLTNEQLGYLDELIVTERAWLAKRRSR
;
A
#
# COMPACT_ATOMS: atom_id res chain seq x y z
N MET A 1 -63.95 6.32 -23.27
CA MET A 1 -63.14 6.10 -22.06
C MET A 1 -61.82 5.48 -22.48
N PRO A 2 -60.68 6.19 -22.40
CA PRO A 2 -59.36 5.59 -22.57
C PRO A 2 -58.68 5.42 -21.21
N THR A 3 -58.22 4.20 -20.93
CA THR A 3 -57.48 3.81 -19.73
C THR A 3 -56.02 4.25 -19.86
N THR A 4 -55.62 5.28 -19.12
CA THR A 4 -54.23 5.74 -19.03
C THR A 4 -53.43 4.78 -18.14
N VAL A 5 -52.48 4.06 -18.72
CA VAL A 5 -51.50 3.25 -17.99
C VAL A 5 -50.42 4.18 -17.46
N PHE A 6 -50.36 4.36 -16.14
CA PHE A 6 -49.25 5.05 -15.47
C PHE A 6 -48.02 4.14 -15.45
N LEU A 7 -47.01 4.49 -16.24
CA LEU A 7 -45.69 3.87 -16.17
C LEU A 7 -44.94 4.44 -14.95
N LEU A 8 -44.82 3.63 -13.90
CA LEU A 8 -44.09 3.97 -12.69
C LEU A 8 -42.60 3.79 -12.96
N ILE A 9 -41.92 4.88 -13.33
CA ILE A 9 -40.46 4.90 -13.43
C ILE A 9 -39.90 4.86 -12.02
N VAL A 10 -39.51 3.65 -11.57
CA VAL A 10 -38.70 3.48 -10.36
C VAL A 10 -37.30 3.99 -10.69
N LEU A 11 -37.03 5.24 -10.33
CA LEU A 11 -35.68 5.79 -10.24
C LEU A 11 -34.94 5.01 -9.14
N ILE A 12 -34.25 3.95 -9.53
CA ILE A 12 -33.23 3.33 -8.68
C ILE A 12 -32.07 4.32 -8.64
N SER A 13 -32.11 5.22 -7.66
CA SER A 13 -30.95 5.98 -7.25
C SER A 13 -29.90 4.98 -6.77
N ALA A 14 -28.99 4.62 -7.67
CA ALA A 14 -27.75 3.97 -7.32
C ALA A 14 -26.98 4.96 -6.44
N PHE A 15 -27.21 4.89 -5.13
CA PHE A 15 -26.20 5.31 -4.18
C PHE A 15 -25.02 4.39 -4.41
N SER A 16 -24.12 4.82 -5.28
CA SER A 16 -22.74 4.38 -5.26
C SER A 16 -22.26 4.66 -3.85
N VAL A 17 -22.30 3.64 -2.98
CA VAL A 17 -21.46 3.63 -1.80
C VAL A 17 -20.08 3.96 -2.35
N PRO A 18 -19.45 5.08 -1.95
CA PRO A 18 -18.13 5.37 -2.45
C PRO A 18 -17.33 4.11 -2.19
N ALA A 19 -16.71 3.61 -3.26
CA ALA A 19 -15.68 2.60 -3.15
C ALA A 19 -14.90 2.94 -1.91
N VAL A 20 -14.88 2.06 -0.90
CA VAL A 20 -14.21 2.32 0.37
C VAL A 20 -12.84 2.85 -0.02
N ALA A 21 -12.71 4.18 0.02
CA ALA A 21 -11.45 4.86 -0.10
C ALA A 21 -10.63 4.16 0.95
N ASP A 22 -9.46 3.64 0.58
CA ASP A 22 -8.56 3.01 1.54
C ASP A 22 -8.62 3.84 2.83
N PRO A 23 -9.24 3.38 3.94
CA PRO A 23 -9.51 4.27 5.08
C PRO A 23 -8.23 4.65 5.83
N LEU A 24 -7.08 4.39 5.22
CA LEU A 24 -5.77 4.34 5.79
C LEU A 24 -4.88 5.16 4.87
N PHE A 25 -4.92 6.49 5.03
CA PHE A 25 -3.65 7.19 5.01
C PHE A 25 -2.77 6.42 6.00
N ASP A 26 -1.69 5.75 5.56
CA ASP A 26 -0.79 5.14 6.55
C ASP A 26 -0.36 6.29 7.44
N PRO A 27 -0.73 6.26 8.72
CA PRO A 27 -0.35 7.31 9.62
C PRO A 27 1.15 7.22 9.90
N PRO A 28 1.81 8.32 10.30
CA PRO A 28 1.33 9.71 10.38
C PRO A 28 0.91 10.35 9.04
N PRO A 29 0.17 11.48 9.02
CA PRO A 29 -0.13 12.21 7.79
C PRO A 29 1.15 12.83 7.17
N LEU A 30 1.10 13.12 5.87
CA LEU A 30 2.20 13.85 5.20
C LEU A 30 2.25 15.30 5.69
N THR A 31 3.47 15.80 5.84
CA THR A 31 3.78 17.22 6.01
C THR A 31 3.64 17.98 4.68
N ASP A 32 3.55 19.32 4.76
CA ASP A 32 3.54 20.18 3.57
C ASP A 32 4.83 20.07 2.74
N GLU A 33 5.96 19.82 3.41
CA GLU A 33 7.24 19.60 2.74
C GLU A 33 7.20 18.29 1.91
N GLU A 34 6.78 17.18 2.52
CA GLU A 34 6.65 15.90 1.81
C GLU A 34 5.64 15.99 0.67
N ASN A 35 4.55 16.74 0.83
CA ASN A 35 3.59 17.00 -0.24
C ASN A 35 4.22 17.74 -1.42
N ARG A 36 5.03 18.78 -1.14
CA ARG A 36 5.76 19.53 -2.18
C ARG A 36 6.81 18.66 -2.88
N LEU A 37 7.57 17.87 -2.14
CA LEU A 37 8.54 16.92 -2.70
C LEU A 37 7.85 15.87 -3.59
N ASN A 38 6.76 15.28 -3.13
CA ASN A 38 5.97 14.34 -3.93
C ASN A 38 5.46 14.96 -5.25
N ALA A 39 5.04 16.23 -5.23
CA ALA A 39 4.64 16.94 -6.45
C ALA A 39 5.81 17.12 -7.41
N LEU A 40 7.00 17.44 -6.90
CA LEU A 40 8.23 17.54 -7.69
C LEU A 40 8.62 16.20 -8.32
N HIS A 41 8.57 15.10 -7.57
CA HIS A 41 8.91 13.76 -8.10
C HIS A 41 7.93 13.32 -9.19
N ARG A 42 6.63 13.56 -9.01
CA ARG A 42 5.61 13.33 -10.07
C ARG A 42 5.91 14.14 -11.32
N TYR A 43 6.26 15.41 -11.17
CA TYR A 43 6.62 16.28 -12.27
C TYR A 43 7.86 15.75 -13.02
N MET A 44 8.93 15.39 -12.30
CA MET A 44 10.14 14.83 -12.91
C MET A 44 9.87 13.52 -13.67
N LEU A 45 9.00 12.65 -13.15
CA LEU A 45 8.59 11.43 -13.85
C LEU A 45 7.88 11.76 -15.16
N ARG A 46 6.89 12.66 -15.13
CA ARG A 46 6.07 13.03 -16.29
C ARG A 46 6.89 13.70 -17.39
N GLU A 47 7.79 14.59 -17.00
CA GLU A 47 8.72 15.29 -17.90
C GLU A 47 9.95 14.46 -18.29
N ARG A 48 10.00 13.18 -17.92
CA ARG A 48 11.09 12.25 -18.24
C ARG A 48 12.48 12.74 -17.78
N ARG A 49 12.53 13.50 -16.69
CA ARG A 49 13.76 13.97 -16.04
C ARG A 49 14.38 12.85 -15.20
N TYR A 50 14.61 11.69 -15.82
CA TYR A 50 14.99 10.46 -15.13
C TYR A 50 16.30 10.59 -14.36
N ALA A 51 17.29 11.31 -14.89
CA ALA A 51 18.55 11.52 -14.18
C ALA A 51 18.37 12.21 -12.82
N GLU A 52 17.53 13.23 -12.77
CA GLU A 52 17.27 13.98 -11.55
C GLU A 52 16.36 13.22 -10.59
N LEU A 53 15.32 12.58 -11.14
CA LEU A 53 14.42 11.73 -10.37
C LEU A 53 15.19 10.57 -9.72
N ASP A 54 16.01 9.86 -10.50
CA ASP A 54 16.77 8.71 -10.05
C ASP A 54 17.74 9.07 -8.93
N LYS A 55 18.51 10.14 -9.14
CA LYS A 55 19.43 10.66 -8.13
C LYS A 55 18.69 11.02 -6.85
N HIS A 56 17.57 11.74 -6.94
CA HIS A 56 16.83 12.20 -5.77
C HIS A 56 16.20 11.03 -5.00
N MET A 57 15.52 10.11 -5.70
CA MET A 57 14.84 9.00 -5.03
C MET A 57 15.82 7.99 -4.43
N ASN A 58 16.95 7.70 -5.08
CA ASN A 58 17.98 6.86 -4.48
C ASN A 58 18.69 7.56 -3.31
N GLN A 59 18.84 8.90 -3.33
CA GLN A 59 19.32 9.63 -2.16
C GLN A 59 18.37 9.50 -0.96
N ILE A 60 17.05 9.56 -1.18
CA ILE A 60 16.05 9.36 -0.12
C ILE A 60 16.18 7.96 0.50
N GLN A 61 16.35 6.92 -0.33
CA GLN A 61 16.61 5.55 0.15
C GLN A 61 17.92 5.48 0.96
N GLN A 62 19.01 6.06 0.45
CA GLN A 62 20.30 6.07 1.15
C GLN A 62 20.25 6.85 2.48
N ASP A 63 19.49 7.94 2.54
CA ASP A 63 19.30 8.72 3.76
C ASP A 63 18.54 7.90 4.82
N TYR A 64 17.54 7.11 4.42
CA TYR A 64 16.91 6.13 5.32
C TYR A 64 17.93 5.08 5.80
N GLU A 65 18.75 4.53 4.90
CA GLU A 65 19.74 3.52 5.26
C GLU A 65 20.76 4.02 6.28
N GLN A 66 21.13 5.29 6.18
CA GLN A 66 22.04 6.02 7.06
C GLN A 66 21.36 6.55 8.34
N GLY A 67 20.04 6.34 8.50
CA GLY A 67 19.28 6.81 9.66
C GLY A 67 19.02 8.31 9.70
N LYS A 68 19.21 9.01 8.58
CA LYS A 68 18.89 10.44 8.42
C LYS A 68 17.40 10.69 8.19
N ARG A 69 16.66 9.64 7.79
CA ARG A 69 15.21 9.66 7.60
C ARG A 69 14.58 8.47 8.32
N SER A 70 13.37 8.70 8.82
CA SER A 70 12.51 7.63 9.31
C SER A 70 11.96 6.78 8.15
N ASP A 71 11.48 5.58 8.47
CA ASP A 71 10.77 4.73 7.52
C ASP A 71 9.42 5.33 7.10
N VAL A 72 8.78 6.11 7.97
CA VAL A 72 7.58 6.90 7.66
C VAL A 72 7.87 7.92 6.55
N GLU A 73 8.92 8.73 6.70
CA GLU A 73 9.31 9.71 5.67
C GLU A 73 9.67 9.03 4.34
N LEU A 74 10.36 7.88 4.41
CA LEU A 74 10.66 7.08 3.22
C LEU A 74 9.37 6.67 2.49
N LEU A 75 8.41 6.10 3.21
CA LEU A 75 7.10 5.74 2.65
C LEU A 75 6.39 6.96 2.04
N HIS A 76 6.37 8.08 2.77
CA HIS A 76 5.70 9.30 2.33
C HIS A 76 6.26 9.84 1.02
N LEU A 77 7.57 9.87 0.85
CA LEU A 77 8.22 10.43 -0.34
C LEU A 77 8.08 9.53 -1.57
N PHE A 78 7.77 8.25 -1.40
CA PHE A 78 7.43 7.36 -2.52
C PHE A 78 5.94 7.38 -2.88
N ARG A 79 5.08 8.06 -2.11
CA ARG A 79 3.66 8.26 -2.47
C ARG A 79 3.48 9.06 -3.76
N ALA A 80 4.52 9.73 -4.24
CA ALA A 80 4.57 10.31 -5.58
C ALA A 80 4.10 9.34 -6.68
N PHE A 81 4.36 8.04 -6.52
CA PHE A 81 4.10 7.03 -7.54
C PHE A 81 2.76 6.29 -7.38
N TYR A 82 1.85 6.83 -6.55
CA TYR A 82 0.53 6.21 -6.32
C TYR A 82 -0.50 6.46 -7.43
N ASP A 83 -0.18 7.38 -8.35
CA ASP A 83 -1.00 7.73 -9.50
C ASP A 83 -1.18 6.51 -10.43
N THR A 84 -2.41 6.26 -10.87
CA THR A 84 -2.77 5.12 -11.71
C THR A 84 -3.08 5.52 -13.15
N ASP A 85 -2.69 6.72 -13.59
CA ASP A 85 -2.79 7.13 -14.99
C ASP A 85 -2.08 6.09 -15.90
N PRO A 86 -2.80 5.47 -16.86
CA PRO A 86 -2.23 4.51 -17.81
C PRO A 86 -1.06 5.06 -18.62
N ASN A 87 -0.99 6.38 -18.84
CA ASN A 87 0.09 7.00 -19.59
C ASN A 87 1.44 6.96 -18.85
N LEU A 88 1.44 6.73 -17.53
CA LEU A 88 2.66 6.66 -16.73
C LEU A 88 3.40 5.32 -16.85
N GLU A 89 2.75 4.25 -17.33
CA GLU A 89 3.38 2.93 -17.46
C GLU A 89 4.66 3.00 -18.31
N ARG A 90 4.59 3.75 -19.42
CA ARG A 90 5.76 3.98 -20.29
C ARG A 90 6.83 4.79 -19.57
N ASN A 91 6.45 5.78 -18.76
CA ASN A 91 7.42 6.60 -18.04
C ASN A 91 8.23 5.78 -17.03
N PHE A 92 7.63 4.82 -16.34
CA PHE A 92 8.36 3.89 -15.46
C PHE A 92 9.27 2.95 -16.24
N SER A 93 8.77 2.40 -17.35
CA SER A 93 9.56 1.51 -18.23
C SER A 93 10.80 2.23 -18.79
N ASP A 94 10.63 3.45 -19.29
CA ASP A 94 11.70 4.29 -19.84
C ASP A 94 12.72 4.69 -18.74
N TRP A 95 12.25 4.97 -17.51
CA TRP A 95 13.13 5.24 -16.36
C TRP A 95 14.03 4.02 -16.06
N ILE A 96 13.46 2.82 -16.01
CA ILE A 96 14.20 1.58 -15.78
C ILE A 96 15.20 1.30 -16.90
N VAL A 97 14.85 1.55 -18.15
CA VAL A 97 15.78 1.38 -19.28
C VAL A 97 16.99 2.32 -19.14
N ALA A 98 16.76 3.57 -18.72
CA ALA A 98 17.83 4.52 -18.48
C ALA A 98 18.69 4.18 -17.24
N TYR A 99 18.09 3.58 -16.21
CA TYR A 99 18.73 3.26 -14.93
C TYR A 99 18.44 1.81 -14.48
N PRO A 100 19.01 0.79 -15.16
CA PRO A 100 18.61 -0.61 -14.99
C PRO A 100 18.92 -1.21 -13.60
N GLN A 101 19.84 -0.60 -12.85
CA GLN A 101 20.25 -1.00 -11.50
C GLN A 101 19.70 -0.08 -10.40
N SER A 102 18.74 0.80 -10.73
CA SER A 102 18.15 1.71 -9.76
C SER A 102 17.12 0.98 -8.89
N TYR A 103 17.35 1.01 -7.57
CA TYR A 103 16.36 0.60 -6.58
C TYR A 103 15.08 1.41 -6.75
N ALA A 104 15.21 2.75 -6.77
CA ALA A 104 14.08 3.65 -6.83
C ALA A 104 13.20 3.44 -8.06
N ALA A 105 13.79 3.22 -9.24
CA ALA A 105 13.02 3.00 -10.47
C ALA A 105 12.18 1.70 -10.40
N ARG A 106 12.78 0.61 -9.89
CA ARG A 106 12.10 -0.68 -9.72
C ARG A 106 11.02 -0.63 -8.65
N GLU A 107 11.31 0.03 -7.53
CA GLU A 107 10.35 0.19 -6.45
C GLU A 107 9.15 1.03 -6.90
N ALA A 108 9.39 2.14 -7.60
CA ALA A 108 8.34 3.01 -8.13
C ALA A 108 7.44 2.30 -9.17
N GLU A 109 8.02 1.51 -10.06
CA GLU A 109 7.27 0.66 -10.99
C GLU A 109 6.41 -0.38 -10.25
N GLY A 110 6.97 -1.02 -9.22
CA GLY A 110 6.26 -1.97 -8.37
C GLY A 110 5.04 -1.33 -7.68
N ILE A 111 5.24 -0.14 -7.11
CA ILE A 111 4.18 0.68 -6.51
C ILE A 111 3.07 0.94 -7.55
N TYR A 112 3.44 1.44 -8.73
CA TYR A 112 2.48 1.75 -9.79
C TYR A 112 1.58 0.55 -10.14
N PHE A 113 2.18 -0.60 -10.44
CA PHE A 113 1.41 -1.79 -10.81
C PHE A 113 0.56 -2.33 -9.66
N ARG A 114 1.02 -2.25 -8.42
CA ARG A 114 0.17 -2.59 -7.26
C ARG A 114 -1.06 -1.70 -7.21
N ARG A 115 -0.89 -0.38 -7.41
CA ARG A 115 -2.00 0.60 -7.34
C ARG A 115 -2.98 0.41 -8.50
N VAL A 116 -2.49 0.18 -9.71
CA VAL A 116 -3.32 -0.16 -10.87
C VAL A 116 -4.07 -1.49 -10.64
N GLY A 117 -3.39 -2.51 -10.11
CA GLY A 117 -4.00 -3.79 -9.77
C GLY A 117 -5.11 -3.64 -8.73
N TYR A 118 -4.88 -2.86 -7.68
CA TYR A 118 -5.90 -2.55 -6.67
C TYR A 118 -7.11 -1.85 -7.29
N GLY A 119 -6.89 -0.84 -8.13
CA GLY A 119 -7.95 -0.14 -8.86
C GLY A 119 -8.76 -1.07 -9.76
N ALA A 120 -8.10 -2.02 -10.44
CA ALA A 120 -8.74 -2.98 -11.34
C ALA A 120 -9.68 -3.97 -10.63
N ARG A 121 -9.45 -4.25 -9.33
CA ARG A 121 -10.33 -5.07 -8.48
C ARG A 121 -11.62 -4.36 -8.09
N GLY A 122 -11.57 -3.03 -7.99
CA GLY A 122 -12.58 -2.23 -7.32
C GLY A 122 -12.57 -2.40 -5.79
N SER A 123 -13.63 -1.92 -5.16
CA SER A 123 -13.78 -1.82 -3.70
C SER A 123 -14.69 -2.88 -3.08
N ASP A 124 -15.40 -3.65 -3.90
CA ASP A 124 -16.33 -4.67 -3.44
C ASP A 124 -15.61 -5.80 -2.70
N TYR A 125 -16.37 -6.57 -1.91
CA TYR A 125 -15.91 -7.83 -1.37
C TYR A 125 -15.53 -8.79 -2.49
N ILE A 126 -14.51 -9.64 -2.29
CA ILE A 126 -14.03 -10.56 -3.33
C ILE A 126 -15.13 -11.49 -3.85
N SER A 127 -16.09 -11.87 -2.99
CA SER A 127 -17.27 -12.67 -3.37
C SER A 127 -18.26 -11.94 -4.30
N LYS A 128 -18.10 -10.63 -4.47
CA LYS A 128 -18.89 -9.75 -5.33
C LYS A 128 -18.07 -9.18 -6.50
N THR A 129 -16.76 -9.38 -6.51
CA THR A 129 -15.88 -8.91 -7.58
C THR A 129 -15.97 -9.84 -8.79
N PRO A 130 -16.25 -9.34 -10.00
CA PRO A 130 -16.30 -10.17 -11.21
C PRO A 130 -14.97 -10.90 -11.48
N PRO A 131 -14.99 -12.16 -11.95
CA PRO A 131 -13.77 -12.93 -12.22
C PRO A 131 -12.78 -12.23 -13.15
N GLN A 132 -13.26 -11.49 -14.15
CA GLN A 132 -12.41 -10.72 -15.07
C GLN A 132 -11.65 -9.57 -14.37
N GLN A 133 -12.27 -8.92 -13.37
CA GLN A 133 -11.60 -7.89 -12.56
C GLN A 133 -10.51 -8.51 -11.69
N ILE A 134 -10.78 -9.68 -11.12
CA ILE A 134 -9.79 -10.45 -10.35
C ILE A 134 -8.61 -10.87 -11.24
N ALA A 135 -8.87 -11.36 -12.45
CA ALA A 135 -7.82 -11.73 -13.41
C ALA A 135 -6.95 -10.54 -13.80
N ARG A 136 -7.56 -9.38 -14.08
CA ARG A 136 -6.82 -8.13 -14.38
C ARG A 136 -5.98 -7.67 -13.19
N MET A 137 -6.57 -7.66 -11.99
CA MET A 137 -5.82 -7.35 -10.76
C MET A 137 -4.58 -8.25 -10.66
N ARG A 138 -4.74 -9.58 -10.74
CA ARG A 138 -3.63 -10.53 -10.62
C ARG A 138 -2.53 -10.26 -11.64
N ALA A 139 -2.87 -10.01 -12.90
CA ALA A 139 -1.88 -9.69 -13.93
C ALA A 139 -1.02 -8.46 -13.58
N TYR A 140 -1.61 -7.41 -13.00
CA TYR A 140 -0.85 -6.26 -12.52
C TYR A 140 -0.07 -6.55 -11.24
N LEU A 141 -0.62 -7.32 -10.30
CA LEU A 141 0.09 -7.70 -9.08
C LEU A 141 1.31 -8.58 -9.39
N ASP A 142 1.27 -9.42 -10.41
CA ASP A 142 2.41 -10.23 -10.85
C ASP A 142 3.55 -9.35 -11.38
N ARG A 143 3.22 -8.29 -12.13
CA ARG A 143 4.19 -7.28 -12.57
C ARG A 143 4.80 -6.53 -11.39
N SER A 144 3.95 -6.09 -10.45
CA SER A 144 4.39 -5.44 -9.21
C SER A 144 5.36 -6.32 -8.41
N LEU A 145 5.01 -7.60 -8.23
CA LEU A 145 5.84 -8.57 -7.54
C LEU A 145 7.20 -8.75 -8.21
N ALA A 146 7.24 -8.80 -9.55
CA ALA A 146 8.49 -8.91 -10.31
C ALA A 146 9.38 -7.67 -10.09
N SER A 147 8.82 -6.46 -10.16
CA SER A 147 9.57 -5.21 -9.94
C SER A 147 10.11 -5.12 -8.51
N HIS A 148 9.30 -5.43 -7.49
CA HIS A 148 9.75 -5.45 -6.10
C HIS A 148 10.82 -6.52 -5.84
N LYS A 149 10.67 -7.73 -6.39
CA LYS A 149 11.72 -8.77 -6.28
C LYS A 149 13.03 -8.32 -6.93
N ALA A 150 12.98 -7.57 -8.03
CA ALA A 150 14.18 -6.98 -8.62
C ALA A 150 14.78 -5.92 -7.69
N ALA A 151 13.96 -5.03 -7.13
CA ALA A 151 14.38 -3.94 -6.23
C ALA A 151 15.17 -4.45 -5.01
N LEU A 152 14.80 -5.61 -4.45
CA LEU A 152 15.51 -6.23 -3.31
C LEU A 152 17.04 -6.38 -3.53
N ASN A 153 17.52 -6.42 -4.77
CA ASN A 153 18.94 -6.63 -5.09
C ASN A 153 19.75 -5.32 -5.17
N PHE A 154 19.12 -4.15 -5.07
CA PHE A 154 19.76 -2.87 -5.38
C PHE A 154 19.96 -1.95 -4.17
N THR A 155 19.61 -2.40 -2.96
CA THR A 155 19.77 -1.59 -1.74
C THR A 155 19.99 -2.49 -0.51
N ALA A 156 20.66 -1.99 0.52
CA ALA A 156 21.01 -2.78 1.71
C ALA A 156 19.83 -2.93 2.69
N LYS A 157 18.93 -1.95 2.76
CA LYS A 157 17.72 -1.99 3.59
C LYS A 157 16.45 -1.70 2.77
N PRO A 158 15.94 -2.66 1.98
CA PRO A 158 14.76 -2.48 1.13
C PRO A 158 13.45 -2.49 1.93
N LEU A 159 13.33 -1.62 2.95
CA LEU A 159 12.20 -1.65 3.87
C LEU A 159 10.87 -1.32 3.17
N LEU A 160 10.90 -0.37 2.23
CA LEU A 160 9.72 -0.01 1.45
C LEU A 160 9.24 -1.17 0.57
N THR A 161 10.18 -1.90 -0.06
CA THR A 161 9.85 -3.11 -0.82
C THR A 161 9.16 -4.15 0.05
N TYR A 162 9.60 -4.37 1.31
CA TYR A 162 8.89 -5.27 2.22
C TYR A 162 7.50 -4.76 2.60
N TYR A 163 7.33 -3.45 2.81
CA TYR A 163 6.01 -2.86 3.05
C TYR A 163 5.06 -3.10 1.86
N ASP A 164 5.57 -3.01 0.64
CA ASP A 164 4.82 -3.28 -0.57
C ASP A 164 4.51 -4.77 -0.79
N LEU A 165 5.46 -5.66 -0.49
CA LEU A 165 5.24 -7.11 -0.50
C LEU A 165 4.17 -7.55 0.50
N LEU A 166 4.06 -6.92 1.68
CA LEU A 166 2.93 -7.16 2.60
C LEU A 166 1.61 -6.72 1.98
N SER A 167 1.60 -5.59 1.30
CA SER A 167 0.39 -5.11 0.60
C SER A 167 -0.06 -6.08 -0.49
N LEU A 168 0.90 -6.62 -1.26
CA LEU A 168 0.63 -7.68 -2.26
C LEU A 168 0.12 -8.96 -1.59
N SER A 169 0.76 -9.38 -0.50
CA SER A 169 0.37 -10.57 0.27
C SER A 169 -1.09 -10.49 0.71
N LYS A 170 -1.51 -9.32 1.22
CA LYS A 170 -2.89 -9.06 1.62
C LYS A 170 -3.87 -9.18 0.46
N LEU A 171 -3.55 -8.62 -0.71
CA LEU A 171 -4.42 -8.68 -1.89
C LEU A 171 -4.50 -10.08 -2.52
N LEU A 172 -3.43 -10.86 -2.40
CA LEU A 172 -3.36 -12.23 -2.90
C LEU A 172 -3.86 -13.27 -1.90
N GLY A 173 -4.06 -12.89 -0.63
CA GLY A 173 -4.42 -13.81 0.45
C GLY A 173 -3.25 -14.73 0.87
N ASP A 174 -2.01 -14.32 0.61
CA ASP A 174 -0.80 -15.13 0.85
C ASP A 174 -0.21 -14.84 2.24
N ARG A 175 -0.66 -15.58 3.26
CA ARG A 175 -0.15 -15.43 4.63
C ARG A 175 1.32 -15.85 4.77
N ALA A 176 1.77 -16.84 4.01
CA ALA A 176 3.14 -17.34 4.09
C ALA A 176 4.13 -16.27 3.60
N LEU A 177 3.80 -15.60 2.50
CA LEU A 177 4.56 -14.45 2.02
C LEU A 177 4.56 -13.30 3.03
N ALA A 178 3.41 -13.02 3.66
CA ALA A 178 3.33 -11.95 4.65
C ALA A 178 4.25 -12.18 5.86
N GLU A 179 4.22 -13.40 6.43
CA GLU A 179 5.05 -13.77 7.56
C GLU A 179 6.55 -13.77 7.21
N HIS A 180 6.91 -14.29 6.02
CA HIS A 180 8.29 -14.23 5.53
C HIS A 180 8.78 -12.80 5.39
N THR A 181 7.95 -11.94 4.79
CA THR A 181 8.22 -10.52 4.55
C THR A 181 8.45 -9.79 5.86
N LEU A 182 7.56 -9.94 6.85
CA LEU A 182 7.71 -9.34 8.17
C LEU A 182 9.02 -9.78 8.84
N ARG A 183 9.31 -11.09 8.87
CA ARG A 183 10.54 -11.61 9.49
C ARG A 183 11.79 -11.04 8.83
N SER A 184 11.78 -10.88 7.51
CA SER A 184 12.91 -10.35 6.76
C SER A 184 13.14 -8.86 7.04
N ALA A 185 12.07 -8.06 7.04
CA ALA A 185 12.13 -6.65 7.42
C ALA A 185 12.62 -6.46 8.86
N CYS A 186 12.08 -7.21 9.82
CA CYS A 186 12.48 -7.11 11.23
C CYS A 186 13.93 -7.54 11.49
N ARG A 187 14.51 -8.40 10.64
CA ARG A 187 15.94 -8.74 10.73
C ARG A 187 16.84 -7.58 10.30
N ILE A 188 16.38 -6.78 9.34
CA ILE A 188 17.13 -5.63 8.80
C ILE A 188 16.98 -4.41 9.70
N ASP A 189 15.76 -4.13 10.14
CA ASP A 189 15.45 -3.02 11.03
C ASP A 189 14.38 -3.46 12.03
N PRO A 190 14.74 -3.87 13.26
CA PRO A 190 13.76 -4.32 14.24
C PRO A 190 12.69 -3.28 14.60
N ARG A 191 13.01 -1.98 14.46
CA ARG A 191 12.13 -0.86 14.82
C ARG A 191 11.30 -0.34 13.65
N ASN A 192 11.27 -1.05 12.52
CA ASN A 192 10.43 -0.69 11.39
C ASN A 192 8.98 -0.50 11.83
N PHE A 193 8.45 0.70 11.71
CA PHE A 193 7.07 1.00 12.03
C PHE A 193 6.16 0.71 10.83
N ILE A 194 6.53 1.14 9.62
CA ILE A 194 5.63 1.05 8.45
C ILE A 194 5.27 -0.40 8.12
N VAL A 195 6.23 -1.33 8.19
CA VAL A 195 6.02 -2.75 7.88
C VAL A 195 5.23 -3.41 9.00
N ARG A 196 5.52 -3.11 10.27
CA ARG A 196 4.70 -3.59 11.40
C ARG A 196 3.26 -3.10 11.30
N TYR A 197 3.05 -1.81 11.02
CA TYR A 197 1.72 -1.25 10.81
C TYR A 197 0.98 -1.97 9.67
N LYS A 198 1.64 -2.20 8.54
CA LYS A 198 1.04 -2.94 7.41
C LYS A 198 0.71 -4.39 7.78
N TYR A 199 1.56 -5.07 8.56
CA TYR A 199 1.29 -6.43 9.02
C TYR A 199 0.12 -6.47 10.00
N MET A 200 0.00 -5.50 10.91
CA MET A 200 -1.12 -5.37 11.84
C MET A 200 -2.48 -5.34 11.10
N LEU A 201 -2.54 -4.64 9.96
CA LEU A 201 -3.73 -4.60 9.10
C LEU A 201 -4.08 -5.95 8.44
N MET A 202 -3.14 -6.90 8.39
CA MET A 202 -3.41 -8.27 7.93
C MET A 202 -3.98 -9.17 9.03
N LEU A 203 -3.81 -8.77 10.29
CA LEU A 203 -4.32 -9.50 11.45
C LEU A 203 -5.77 -9.15 11.78
N GLU A 204 -6.38 -8.18 11.09
CA GLU A 204 -7.81 -7.90 11.24
C GLU A 204 -8.64 -9.16 10.92
N THR A 205 -9.73 -9.38 11.64
CA THR A 205 -10.52 -10.62 11.55
C THR A 205 -11.15 -10.82 10.18
N ARG A 206 -11.42 -9.73 9.46
CA ARG A 206 -11.91 -9.75 8.08
C ARG A 206 -10.90 -10.34 7.07
N TRP A 207 -9.64 -10.49 7.46
CA TRP A 207 -8.55 -11.10 6.66
C TRP A 207 -8.09 -12.44 7.25
N GLY A 208 -8.89 -13.06 8.11
CA GLY A 208 -8.59 -14.35 8.72
C GLY A 208 -7.60 -14.30 9.89
N GLY A 209 -7.28 -13.10 10.39
CA GLY A 209 -6.60 -12.94 11.67
C GLY A 209 -7.57 -12.94 12.86
N SER A 210 -7.07 -12.48 14.00
CA SER A 210 -7.80 -12.45 15.26
C SER A 210 -7.39 -11.25 16.11
N LEU A 211 -8.32 -10.82 16.96
CA LEU A 211 -8.04 -9.78 17.95
C LEU A 211 -6.89 -10.18 18.89
N GLN A 212 -6.75 -11.48 19.19
CA GLN A 212 -5.66 -11.99 20.01
C GLN A 212 -4.31 -11.85 19.29
N GLU A 213 -4.21 -12.21 18.01
CA GLU A 213 -3.00 -11.99 17.21
C GLU A 213 -2.63 -10.51 17.16
N MET A 214 -3.61 -9.60 16.98
CA MET A 214 -3.37 -8.15 16.98
C MET A 214 -2.79 -7.66 18.32
N VAL A 215 -3.37 -8.07 19.45
CA VAL A 215 -2.88 -7.69 20.79
C VAL A 215 -1.49 -8.25 21.05
N SER A 216 -1.25 -9.52 20.72
CA SER A 216 0.08 -10.14 20.86
C SER A 216 1.12 -9.43 19.99
N PHE A 217 0.79 -9.13 18.73
CA PHE A 217 1.69 -8.44 17.81
C PHE A 217 2.01 -6.99 18.23
N ARG A 218 1.06 -6.31 18.87
CA ARG A 218 1.28 -5.00 19.47
C ARG A 218 2.32 -5.07 20.60
N GLU A 219 2.23 -6.07 21.49
CA GLU A 219 3.24 -6.26 22.55
C GLU A 219 4.60 -6.63 21.97
N ASP A 220 4.68 -7.48 20.95
CA ASP A 220 5.92 -7.78 20.23
C ASP A 220 6.55 -6.51 19.64
N SER A 221 5.72 -5.62 19.11
CA SER A 221 6.15 -4.35 18.53
C SER A 221 6.65 -3.37 19.60
N LYS A 222 6.07 -3.40 20.81
CA LYS A 222 6.60 -2.68 21.98
C LYS A 222 7.97 -3.22 22.41
N HIS A 223 8.12 -4.54 22.50
CA HIS A 223 9.42 -5.15 22.83
C HIS A 223 10.51 -4.84 21.79
N ALA A 224 10.12 -4.64 20.53
CA ALA A 224 11.04 -4.22 19.48
C ALA A 224 11.50 -2.76 19.59
N GLY A 225 10.89 -1.96 20.47
CA GLY A 225 11.30 -0.58 20.76
C GLY A 225 10.58 0.49 19.92
N LEU A 226 9.35 0.22 19.46
CA LEU A 226 8.51 1.28 18.88
C LEU A 226 8.16 2.34 19.93
N THR A 227 8.02 3.58 19.49
CA THR A 227 7.66 4.71 20.37
C THR A 227 6.21 4.60 20.83
N ASN A 228 5.85 5.29 21.92
CA ASN A 228 4.46 5.34 22.39
C ASN A 228 3.49 5.89 21.33
N GLU A 229 3.94 6.84 20.51
CA GLU A 229 3.16 7.38 19.39
C GLU A 229 2.89 6.31 18.34
N GLN A 230 3.92 5.57 17.92
CA GLN A 230 3.79 4.46 16.97
C GLN A 230 2.89 3.34 17.51
N LEU A 231 3.03 3.00 18.79
CA LEU A 231 2.16 2.03 19.45
C LEU A 231 0.70 2.50 19.50
N GLY A 232 0.47 3.81 19.66
CA GLY A 232 -0.86 4.42 19.61
C GLY A 232 -1.61 4.09 18.31
N TYR A 233 -0.93 4.14 17.16
CA TYR A 233 -1.53 3.75 15.88
C TYR A 233 -1.90 2.27 15.80
N LEU A 234 -1.14 1.38 16.44
CA LEU A 234 -1.50 -0.05 16.53
C LEU A 234 -2.69 -0.26 17.49
N ASP A 235 -2.74 0.50 18.59
CA ASP A 235 -3.83 0.47 19.55
C ASP A 235 -5.16 0.92 18.92
N GLU A 236 -5.13 1.95 18.06
CA GLU A 236 -6.29 2.40 17.29
C GLU A 236 -6.86 1.30 16.37
N LEU A 237 -6.00 0.50 15.74
CA LEU A 237 -6.43 -0.64 14.92
C LEU A 237 -7.12 -1.72 15.78
N ILE A 238 -6.60 -1.99 16.97
CA ILE A 238 -7.23 -2.92 17.94
C ILE A 238 -8.61 -2.40 18.36
N VAL A 239 -8.73 -1.11 18.70
CA VAL A 239 -9.99 -0.48 19.10
C VAL A 239 -11.03 -0.55 17.97
N THR A 240 -10.61 -0.23 16.75
CA THR A 240 -11.46 -0.29 15.56
C THR A 240 -11.99 -1.70 15.31
N GLU A 241 -11.12 -2.70 15.44
CA GLU A 241 -11.49 -4.09 15.23
C GLU A 241 -12.46 -4.60 16.32
N ARG A 242 -12.26 -4.21 17.59
CA ARG A 242 -13.22 -4.49 18.68
C ARG A 242 -14.59 -3.91 18.37
N ALA A 243 -14.66 -2.66 17.94
CA ALA A 243 -15.91 -2.01 17.58
C ALA A 243 -16.61 -2.71 16.40
N TRP A 244 -15.84 -3.17 15.40
CA TRP A 244 -16.35 -3.92 14.27
C TRP A 244 -16.97 -5.27 14.69
N LEU A 245 -16.28 -6.02 15.56
CA LEU A 245 -16.77 -7.30 16.08
C LEU A 245 -18.04 -7.14 16.93
N ALA A 246 -18.10 -6.11 17.77
CA ALA A 246 -19.28 -5.83 18.60
C ALA A 246 -20.54 -5.63 17.75
N LYS A 247 -20.44 -4.85 16.67
CA LYS A 247 -21.56 -4.60 15.72
C LYS A 247 -22.04 -5.84 14.98
N ARG A 248 -21.19 -6.87 14.84
CA ARG A 248 -21.54 -8.12 14.15
C ARG A 248 -22.15 -9.16 15.07
N ARG A 249 -21.84 -9.14 16.36
CA ARG A 249 -22.47 -10.01 17.37
C ARG A 249 -23.90 -9.58 17.71
N SER A 250 -24.26 -8.33 17.43
CA SER A 250 -25.59 -7.77 17.66
C SER A 250 -26.54 -7.91 16.45
N ARG A 251 -26.16 -8.67 15.41
CA ARG A 251 -26.96 -8.99 14.22
C ARG A 251 -27.21 -10.48 14.17
#